data_AF-A0A7W9A4K4-F1
#
_entry.id   AF-A0A7W9A4K4-F1
#
_cell.length_a   1.000
_cell.length_b   1.000
_cell.length_c   1.000
_cell.angle_alpha   90.00
_cell.angle_beta   90.00
_cell.angle_gamma   90.00
#
_symmetry.space_group_name_H-M   'P 1'
#
loop_
_entity.id
_entity.type
_entity.pdbx_description
1 polymer ?
#
loop_
_entity_poly.entity_id
_entity_poly.type
_entity_poly.pdbx_seq_one_letter_code
_entity_poly.pdbx_strand_id
1 'polypeptide(L)' 'MSSPLIDKFMRDAIDARCTVRAFINGGMSGSIKLEGQVDEYDGIAFVLSREGREQTVRVDATSTFQVVPAHGS' A
#
# COMPACT_ATOMS: atom_id res chain seq x y z
N MET A 1 -15.38 7.23 -1.09
CA MET A 1 -14.48 8.38 -1.22
C MET A 1 -13.26 8.10 -0.37
N SER A 2 -12.05 8.22 -0.92
CA SER A 2 -10.82 8.11 -0.13
C SER A 2 -10.62 9.34 0.75
N SER A 3 -9.90 9.15 1.85
CA SER A 3 -9.52 10.25 2.75
C SER A 3 -8.43 11.09 2.09
N PRO A 4 -8.48 12.44 2.15
CA PRO A 4 -7.41 13.31 1.63
C PRO A 4 -6.00 12.98 2.17
N LEU A 5 -5.92 12.40 3.37
CA LEU A 5 -4.65 11.96 3.96
C LEU A 5 -4.12 10.68 3.28
N ILE A 6 -5.00 9.77 2.89
CA ILE A 6 -4.63 8.56 2.15
C ILE A 6 -4.16 8.96 0.75
N ASP A 7 -4.88 9.87 0.10
CA ASP A 7 -4.50 10.37 -1.23
C ASP A 7 -3.10 10.97 -1.21
N LYS A 8 -2.81 11.80 -0.21
CA LYS A 8 -1.48 12.39 -0.02
C LYS A 8 -0.43 11.31 0.26
N PHE A 9 -0.71 10.40 1.18
CA PHE A 9 0.21 9.31 1.52
C PHE A 9 0.61 8.48 0.30
N MET A 10 -0.37 8.09 -0.53
CA MET A 10 -0.11 7.26 -1.72
C MET A 10 0.71 8.01 -2.77
N ARG A 11 0.40 9.29 -3.02
CA ARG A 11 1.18 10.12 -3.94
C ARG A 11 2.61 10.31 -3.45
N ASP A 12 2.79 10.65 -2.17
CA ASP A 12 4.11 10.80 -1.56
C ASP A 12 4.91 9.47 -1.63
N ALA A 13 4.24 8.32 -1.48
CA ALA A 13 4.87 7.00 -1.59
C ALA A 13 5.34 6.66 -3.02
N ILE A 14 4.54 7.00 -4.03
CA ILE A 14 4.88 6.83 -5.45
C ILE A 14 6.08 7.72 -5.82
N ASP A 15 6.02 9.00 -5.46
CA ASP A 15 7.06 9.98 -5.78
C ASP A 15 8.40 9.60 -5.11
N ALA A 16 8.35 9.11 -3.88
CA ALA A 16 9.53 8.66 -3.14
C ALA A 16 10.02 7.25 -3.53
N ARG A 17 9.25 6.50 -4.33
CA ARG A 17 9.49 5.08 -4.65
C ARG A 17 9.75 4.22 -3.42
N CYS A 18 9.04 4.50 -2.32
CA CYS A 18 9.27 3.82 -1.06
C CYS A 18 8.52 2.50 -0.98
N THR A 19 9.05 1.56 -0.20
CA THR A 19 8.35 0.31 0.10
C THR A 19 7.26 0.60 1.12
N VAL A 20 6.01 0.28 0.77
CA VAL A 20 4.84 0.38 1.64
C VAL A 20 4.40 -1.01 2.04
N ARG A 21 3.98 -1.13 3.31
CA ARG A 21 3.31 -2.28 3.88
C ARG A 21 1.85 -1.94 4.10
N ALA A 22 0.97 -2.74 3.50
CA ALA A 22 -0.48 -2.65 3.64
C ALA A 22 -1.01 -3.83 4.47
N PHE A 23 -1.82 -3.52 5.47
CA PHE A 23 -2.54 -4.51 6.28
C PHE A 23 -3.98 -4.59 5.78
N ILE A 24 -4.33 -5.70 5.14
CA ILE A 24 -5.63 -5.93 4.52
C ILE A 24 -6.50 -6.73 5.50
N ASN A 25 -7.73 -6.26 5.69
CA ASN A 25 -8.72 -6.95 6.53
C ASN A 25 -9.19 -8.23 5.84
N GLY A 26 -8.60 -9.36 6.18
CA GLY A 26 -8.96 -10.67 5.64
C GLY A 26 -10.08 -11.35 6.43
N GLY A 27 -11.28 -10.79 6.44
CA GLY A 27 -12.49 -11.43 6.98
C GLY A 27 -12.30 -12.28 8.25
N MET A 28 -12.82 -13.51 8.28
CA MET A 28 -12.73 -14.45 9.43
C MET A 28 -11.35 -15.09 9.64
N SER A 29 -10.35 -14.84 8.78
CA SER A 29 -9.06 -15.56 8.78
C SER A 29 -7.85 -14.70 9.16
N GLY A 30 -8.08 -13.48 9.66
CA GLY A 30 -7.02 -12.59 10.12
C GLY A 30 -6.53 -11.60 9.05
N SER A 31 -5.66 -10.68 9.45
CA SER A 31 -5.14 -9.65 8.55
C SER A 31 -4.08 -10.21 7.60
N ILE A 32 -4.21 -9.94 6.30
CA ILE A 32 -3.18 -10.22 5.30
C ILE A 32 -2.22 -9.05 5.27
N LYS A 33 -0.91 -9.32 5.25
CA LYS A 33 0.13 -8.30 5.12
C LYS A 33 0.72 -8.37 3.70
N LEU A 34 0.61 -7.28 2.95
CA LEU A 34 1.30 -7.10 1.67
C LEU A 34 2.37 -6.03 1.80
N GLU A 35 3.47 -6.18 1.08
CA GLU A 35 4.62 -5.27 1.11
C GLU A 35 5.21 -5.14 -0.29
N GLY A 36 5.41 -3.90 -0.75
CA GLY A 36 5.93 -3.59 -2.09
C GLY A 36 6.03 -2.09 -2.33
N GLN A 37 6.56 -1.68 -3.48
CA GLN A 37 6.50 -0.29 -3.92
C GLN A 37 5.10 0.01 -4.47
N VAL A 38 4.61 1.23 -4.22
CA VAL A 38 3.36 1.69 -4.82
C VAL A 38 3.68 2.26 -6.20
N ASP A 39 3.19 1.63 -7.26
CA ASP A 39 3.44 2.07 -8.63
C ASP A 39 2.32 2.97 -9.15
N GLU A 40 1.08 2.62 -8.83
CA GLU A 40 -0.13 3.33 -9.29
C GLU A 40 -1.16 3.49 -8.17
N TYR A 41 -1.93 4.57 -8.23
CA TYR A 41 -3.01 4.89 -7.31
C TYR A 41 -4.11 5.73 -7.97
N ASP A 42 -5.38 5.31 -7.86
CA ASP A 42 -6.51 5.97 -8.53
C ASP A 42 -7.57 6.57 -7.58
N GLY A 43 -7.35 6.51 -6.26
CA GLY A 43 -8.33 6.93 -5.25
C GLY A 43 -9.13 5.78 -4.63
N ILE A 44 -9.23 4.63 -5.29
CA ILE A 44 -10.03 3.48 -4.83
C ILE A 44 -9.15 2.24 -4.63
N ALA A 45 -8.13 2.08 -5.47
CA ALA A 45 -7.15 1.02 -5.43
C ALA A 45 -5.74 1.55 -5.68
N PHE A 46 -4.76 0.72 -5.32
CA PHE A 46 -3.34 0.94 -5.59
C PHE A 46 -2.69 -0.35 -6.03
N VAL A 47 -1.60 -0.23 -6.78
CA VAL A 47 -0.78 -1.37 -7.24
C VAL A 47 0.47 -1.46 -6.37
N LEU A 48 0.65 -2.60 -5.71
CA LEU A 48 1.90 -2.94 -5.02
C LEU A 48 2.76 -3.85 -5.90
N SER A 49 4.00 -3.45 -6.11
CA SER A 49 4.99 -4.21 -6.88
C SER A 49 6.13 -4.68 -6.00
N ARG A 50 6.42 -5.98 -6.06
CA ARG A 50 7.55 -6.60 -5.36
C ARG A 50 8.11 -7.77 -6.17
N GLU A 51 9.43 -7.77 -6.38
CA GLU A 51 10.15 -8.87 -7.04
C GLU A 51 9.53 -9.26 -8.40
N GLY A 52 9.07 -8.27 -9.17
CA GLY A 52 8.43 -8.50 -10.47
C GLY A 52 7.01 -9.05 -10.42
N ARG A 53 6.37 -9.08 -9.25
CA ARG A 53 4.95 -9.40 -9.08
C ARG A 53 4.17 -8.17 -8.67
N GLU A 54 3.08 -7.93 -9.37
CA GLU A 54 2.15 -6.83 -9.14
C GLU A 54 0.89 -7.34 -8.44
N GLN A 55 0.36 -6.55 -7.51
CA GLN A 55 -0.85 -6.87 -6.76
C GLN A 55 -1.71 -5.61 -6.64
N THR A 56 -2.91 -5.65 -7.22
CA THR A 56 -3.91 -4.60 -7.03
C THR A 56 -4.61 -4.78 -5.68
N VAL A 57 -4.61 -3.73 -4.86
CA VAL A 57 -5.19 -3.72 -3.53
C VAL A 57 -6.23 -2.60 -3.44
N ARG A 58 -7.41 -2.91 -2.91
CA ARG A 58 -8.41 -1.88 -2.64
C ARG A 58 -8.10 -1.13 -1.35
N VAL A 59 -8.27 0.19 -1.37
CA VAL A 59 -8.05 1.07 -0.22
C VAL A 59 -9.02 0.73 0.92
N ASP A 60 -10.29 0.45 0.59
CA ASP A 60 -11.33 0.16 1.59
C ASP A 60 -11.09 -1.16 2.35
N ALA A 61 -10.41 -2.11 1.73
CA ALA A 61 -10.01 -3.37 2.34
C ALA A 61 -8.77 -3.22 3.23
N THR A 62 -8.08 -2.09 3.17
CA THR A 62 -6.84 -1.86 3.92
C THR A 62 -7.13 -1.14 5.24
N SER A 63 -6.75 -1.74 6.37
CA SER A 63 -6.88 -1.11 7.69
C SER A 63 -5.77 -0.11 7.98
N THR A 64 -4.53 -0.44 7.61
CA THR A 64 -3.36 0.38 7.96
C THR A 64 -2.32 0.34 6.84
N PHE A 65 -1.68 1.49 6.62
CA PHE A 65 -0.51 1.65 5.77
C PHE A 65 0.71 2.00 6.61
N GLN A 66 1.87 1.45 6.26
CA GLN A 66 3.14 1.76 6.90
C GLN A 66 4.23 1.89 5.85
N VAL A 67 5.00 2.98 5.87
CA VAL A 67 6.25 3.06 5.11
C VAL A 67 7.26 2.15 5.79
N VAL A 68 7.84 1.24 5.01
CA VAL A 68 8.96 0.40 5.46
C VAL A 68 10.23 1.20 5.21
N PRO A 69 10.94 1.64 6.27
CA PRO A 69 12.22 2.28 6.07
C PRO A 69 13.14 1.31 5.34
N ALA A 70 13.90 1.80 4.36
CA ALA A 70 15.03 1.06 3.84
C ALA A 70 15.92 0.77 5.06
N HIS A 71 16.00 -0.50 5.46
CA HIS A 71 16.89 -0.88 6.55
C HIS A 71 18.27 -0.35 6.18
N GLY A 72 18.78 0.56 7.02
CA GLY A 72 20.19 0.91 7.02
C GLY A 72 20.99 -0.38 7.09
N SER A 73 22.04 -0.42 6.27
CA SER A 73 23.01 -1.48 6.08
C SER A 73 23.47 -2.16 7.37
#